data_AF-A0AA42X3G1-F1
#
_entry.id   AF-A0AA42X3G1-F1
#
_cell.length_a   1.000
_cell.length_b   1.000
_cell.length_c   1.000
_cell.angle_alpha   90.00
_cell.angle_beta   90.00
_cell.angle_gamma   90.00
#
_symmetry.space_group_name_H-M   'P 1'
#
loop_
_entity.id
_entity.type
_entity.pdbx_description
1 polymer ?
#
loop_
_entity_poly.entity_id
_entity_poly.type
_entity_poly.pdbx_seq_one_letter_code
_entity_poly.pdbx_strand_id
1 'polypeptide(L)'
;MIDKPQALPALILRSEVIMNSVSLIPWQAMELLPEDRKDGRPMLLWNQLGVSVAAWDNSDGVEYWCLAFGGLPTGKFPVIAPTHWSDISPPV
;
A
#
# COMPACT_ATOMS: atom_id res chain seq x y z
N MET A 1 46.96 23.07 -46.96
CA MET A 1 46.43 22.20 -45.89
C MET A 1 45.26 22.95 -45.27
N ILE A 2 44.03 22.50 -45.53
CA ILE A 2 42.81 23.14 -45.01
C ILE A 2 42.40 22.35 -43.78
N ASP A 3 42.35 23.03 -42.63
CA ASP A 3 41.94 22.49 -41.35
C ASP A 3 40.47 22.03 -41.40
N LYS A 4 40.19 20.83 -40.88
CA LYS A 4 38.82 20.31 -40.82
C LYS A 4 37.98 21.11 -39.82
N PRO A 5 36.72 21.47 -40.12
CA PRO A 5 35.86 22.15 -39.18
C PRO A 5 35.49 21.23 -38.01
N GLN A 6 35.77 21.70 -36.80
CA GLN A 6 35.47 21.00 -35.55
C GLN A 6 33.97 21.21 -35.22
N ALA A 7 33.20 20.12 -35.16
CA ALA A 7 31.77 20.18 -34.84
C ALA A 7 31.58 20.48 -33.34
N LEU A 8 30.85 21.55 -33.01
CA LEU A 8 30.41 21.85 -31.65
C LEU A 8 29.20 20.95 -31.31
N PRO A 9 29.16 20.31 -30.12
CA PRO A 9 28.03 19.47 -29.74
C PRO A 9 26.80 20.33 -29.44
N ALA A 10 25.66 19.96 -30.03
CA ALA A 10 24.37 20.58 -29.78
C ALA A 10 23.91 20.28 -28.34
N LEU A 11 23.67 21.33 -27.55
CA LEU A 11 23.10 21.21 -26.20
C LEU A 11 21.59 20.96 -26.34
N ILE A 12 21.17 19.69 -26.28
CA ILE A 12 19.75 19.32 -26.24
C ILE A 12 19.26 19.48 -24.80
N LEU A 13 18.51 20.54 -24.53
CA LEU A 13 17.80 20.74 -23.27
C LEU A 13 16.65 19.71 -23.20
N ARG A 14 16.84 18.62 -22.45
CA ARG A 14 15.78 17.64 -22.20
C ARG A 14 14.95 18.14 -21.03
N SER A 15 13.68 18.47 -21.27
CA SER A 15 12.72 18.65 -20.19
C SER A 15 12.46 17.29 -19.54
N GLU A 16 13.03 17.06 -18.37
CA GLU A 16 12.73 15.87 -17.56
C GLU A 16 11.34 16.02 -16.96
N VAL A 17 10.44 15.10 -17.33
CA VAL A 17 9.18 14.90 -16.60
C VAL A 17 9.55 14.20 -15.30
N ILE A 18 9.52 14.91 -14.18
CA ILE A 18 9.67 14.32 -12.85
C ILE A 18 8.39 13.56 -12.54
N MET A 19 8.41 12.25 -12.77
CA MET A 19 7.36 11.36 -12.31
C MET A 19 7.59 11.11 -10.81
N ASN A 20 6.87 11.84 -9.95
CA ASN A 20 6.84 11.53 -8.52
C ASN A 20 6.34 10.09 -8.36
N SER A 21 7.16 9.21 -7.77
CA SER A 21 6.84 7.80 -7.59
C SER A 21 5.56 7.65 -6.75
N VAL A 22 4.48 7.16 -7.38
CA VAL A 22 3.39 6.53 -6.63
C VAL A 22 3.91 5.15 -6.27
N SER A 23 4.27 4.93 -5.00
CA SER A 23 4.66 3.60 -4.53
C SER A 23 3.49 2.65 -4.80
N LEU A 24 3.70 1.64 -5.66
CA LEU A 24 2.73 0.58 -5.90
C LEU A 24 2.56 -0.19 -4.59
N ILE A 25 1.35 -0.15 -4.01
CA ILE A 25 1.00 -0.94 -2.83
C ILE A 25 0.89 -2.40 -3.29
N PRO A 26 1.74 -3.33 -2.81
CA PRO A 26 1.71 -4.72 -3.23
C PRO A 26 0.51 -5.42 -2.58
N TRP A 27 -0.46 -5.82 -3.39
CA TRP A 27 -1.61 -6.59 -2.94
C TRP A 27 -1.34 -8.09 -3.06
N GLN A 28 -1.69 -8.83 -2.02
CA GLN A 28 -1.59 -10.29 -1.97
C GLN A 28 -2.95 -10.90 -1.65
N ALA A 29 -3.22 -12.12 -2.11
CA ALA A 29 -4.44 -12.84 -1.78
C ALA A 29 -4.50 -13.14 -0.27
N MET A 30 -5.70 -13.07 0.32
CA MET A 30 -5.91 -13.38 1.75
C MET A 30 -5.47 -14.80 2.14
N GLU A 31 -5.54 -15.76 1.23
CA GLU A 31 -5.07 -17.13 1.43
C GLU A 31 -3.56 -17.22 1.73
N LEU A 32 -2.81 -16.19 1.34
CA LEU A 32 -1.36 -16.09 1.56
C LEU A 32 -1.02 -15.26 2.79
N LEU A 33 -2.02 -14.77 3.54
CA LEU A 33 -1.78 -13.95 4.73
C LEU A 33 -1.09 -14.79 5.82
N PRO A 34 0.09 -14.38 6.30
CA PRO A 34 0.75 -15.05 7.42
C PRO A 34 -0.07 -14.92 8.71
N GLU A 35 -0.13 -15.99 9.50
CA GLU A 35 -0.90 -16.03 10.77
C GLU A 35 -0.41 -15.00 11.80
N ASP A 36 0.88 -14.66 11.80
CA ASP A 36 1.46 -13.65 12.67
C ASP A 36 0.98 -12.21 12.36
N ARG A 37 0.27 -12.01 11.24
CA ARG A 37 -0.39 -10.74 10.92
C ARG A 37 -1.73 -10.55 11.60
N LYS A 38 -2.26 -11.57 12.27
CA LYS A 38 -3.43 -11.50 13.15
C LYS A 38 -3.05 -11.01 14.55
N ASP A 39 -2.21 -9.98 14.63
CA ASP A 39 -1.62 -9.47 15.88
C ASP A 39 -2.18 -8.09 16.30
N GLY A 40 -3.21 -7.62 15.61
CA GLY A 40 -3.87 -6.35 15.88
C GLY A 40 -3.22 -5.13 15.23
N ARG A 41 -2.14 -5.29 14.46
CA ARG A 41 -1.58 -4.17 13.70
C ARG A 41 -2.49 -3.77 12.53
N PRO A 42 -2.55 -2.47 12.19
CA PRO A 42 -3.27 -2.01 11.01
C PRO A 42 -2.66 -2.53 9.69
N MET A 43 -3.52 -2.98 8.79
CA MET A 43 -3.21 -3.35 7.42
C MET A 43 -4.27 -2.80 6.45
N LEU A 44 -3.99 -2.86 5.15
CA LEU A 44 -5.00 -2.63 4.13
C LEU A 44 -5.66 -3.94 3.76
N LEU A 45 -6.99 -3.95 3.70
CA LEU A 45 -7.80 -5.05 3.21
C LEU A 45 -8.64 -4.58 2.02
N TRP A 46 -8.72 -5.40 0.98
CA TRP A 46 -9.62 -5.18 -0.14
C TRP A 46 -10.84 -6.08 -0.01
N ASN A 47 -12.04 -5.49 -0.07
CA ASN A 47 -13.30 -6.23 -0.12
C ASN A 47 -14.22 -5.66 -1.22
N GLN A 48 -15.49 -6.09 -1.24
CA GLN A 48 -16.48 -5.63 -2.21
C GLN A 48 -16.78 -4.12 -2.14
N LEU A 49 -16.52 -3.49 -0.99
CA LEU A 49 -16.71 -2.06 -0.77
C LEU A 49 -15.46 -1.23 -1.10
N GLY A 50 -14.34 -1.89 -1.43
CA GLY A 50 -13.06 -1.27 -1.77
C GLY A 50 -12.00 -1.50 -0.70
N VAL A 51 -11.10 -0.53 -0.56
CA VAL A 51 -9.97 -0.59 0.37
C VAL A 51 -10.39 -0.12 1.76
N SER A 52 -10.08 -0.93 2.76
CA SER A 52 -10.31 -0.66 4.18
C SER A 52 -8.99 -0.70 4.94
N VAL A 53 -8.79 0.23 5.87
CA VAL A 53 -7.75 0.09 6.90
C VAL A 53 -8.34 -0.70 8.04
N ALA A 54 -7.74 -1.84 8.37
CA ALA A 54 -8.30 -2.80 9.31
C ALA A 54 -7.25 -3.42 10.22
N ALA A 55 -7.67 -3.87 11.39
CA ALA A 55 -6.85 -4.59 12.36
C ALA A 55 -7.56 -5.88 12.78
N TRP A 56 -6.78 -6.89 13.15
CA TRP A 56 -7.33 -8.12 13.72
C TRP A 56 -7.81 -7.85 15.14
N ASP A 57 -9.00 -8.34 15.48
CA ASP A 57 -9.58 -8.21 16.81
C ASP A 57 -10.08 -9.56 17.32
N ASN A 58 -9.83 -9.81 18.59
CA ASN A 58 -10.24 -10.99 19.35
C ASN A 58 -10.75 -10.63 20.76
N SER A 59 -10.95 -9.34 21.06
CA SER A 59 -11.18 -8.85 22.43
C SER A 59 -12.53 -9.23 23.04
N ASP A 60 -13.51 -9.64 22.23
CA ASP A 60 -14.83 -10.11 22.68
C ASP A 60 -14.99 -11.64 22.55
N GLY A 61 -13.88 -12.36 22.33
CA GLY A 61 -13.90 -13.81 22.12
C GLY A 61 -14.35 -14.24 20.72
N VAL A 62 -14.58 -13.28 19.81
CA VAL A 62 -14.84 -13.54 18.39
C VAL A 62 -13.64 -13.03 17.60
N GLU A 63 -13.16 -13.85 16.66
CA GLU A 63 -11.98 -13.56 15.83
C GLU A 63 -12.40 -12.98 14.48
N TYR A 64 -12.07 -11.72 14.22
CA TYR A 64 -12.44 -11.05 12.96
C TYR A 64 -11.61 -9.81 12.66
N TRP A 65 -11.59 -9.43 11.39
CA TRP A 65 -11.05 -8.14 10.94
C TRP A 65 -12.02 -7.02 11.25
N CYS A 66 -11.54 -5.95 11.89
CA CYS A 66 -12.31 -4.75 12.19
C CYS A 66 -11.71 -3.54 11.50
N LEU A 67 -12.55 -2.59 11.08
CA LEU A 67 -12.07 -1.29 10.63
C LEU A 67 -11.29 -0.59 11.74
N ALA A 68 -10.05 -0.24 11.45
CA ALA A 68 -9.13 0.42 12.36
C ALA A 68 -9.33 1.94 12.27
N PHE A 69 -10.51 2.43 12.65
CA PHE A 69 -10.75 3.86 12.76
C PHE A 69 -10.17 4.37 14.07
N GLY A 70 -9.19 5.27 14.00
CA GLY A 70 -8.71 6.00 15.17
C GLY A 70 -9.80 6.90 15.73
N GLY A 71 -10.55 6.43 16.73
CA GLY A 71 -11.31 7.29 17.65
C GLY A 71 -12.79 7.55 17.34
N LEU A 72 -13.50 6.70 16.60
CA LEU A 72 -14.97 6.78 16.58
C LEU A 72 -15.58 6.07 17.80
N PRO A 73 -16.53 6.70 18.52
CA PRO A 73 -16.91 6.27 19.87
C PRO A 73 -17.86 5.06 19.96
N THR A 74 -18.29 4.43 18.86
CA THR A 74 -19.38 3.44 18.93
C THR A 74 -19.28 2.37 17.84
N GLY A 75 -18.53 1.31 18.09
CA GLY A 75 -18.73 0.03 17.41
C GLY A 75 -17.48 -0.54 16.74
N LYS A 76 -17.36 -1.86 16.81
CA LYS A 76 -16.46 -2.66 15.98
C LYS A 76 -17.17 -2.93 14.66
N PHE A 77 -16.60 -2.46 13.56
CA PHE A 77 -17.18 -2.63 12.23
C PHE A 77 -16.42 -3.74 11.50
N PRO A 78 -17.00 -4.94 11.36
CA PRO A 78 -16.29 -6.06 10.75
C PRO A 78 -16.05 -5.82 9.26
N VAL A 79 -14.86 -6.16 8.79
CA VAL A 79 -14.52 -6.22 7.37
C VAL A 79 -14.97 -7.58 6.85
N ILE A 80 -16.05 -7.58 6.06
CA ILE A 80 -16.64 -8.80 5.55
C ILE A 80 -15.91 -9.27 4.30
N ALA A 81 -15.54 -10.56 4.28
CA ALA A 81 -14.97 -11.28 3.13
C ALA A 81 -13.89 -10.49 2.37
N PRO A 82 -12.79 -10.07 3.04
CA PRO A 82 -11.66 -9.50 2.34
C PRO A 82 -11.07 -10.55 1.37
N THR A 83 -10.65 -10.10 0.19
CA THR A 83 -10.04 -10.96 -0.84
C THR A 83 -8.54 -10.74 -0.96
N HIS A 84 -8.08 -9.52 -0.67
CA HIS A 84 -6.66 -9.17 -0.71
C HIS A 84 -6.25 -8.38 0.52
N TRP A 85 -4.97 -8.41 0.82
CA TRP A 85 -4.33 -7.61 1.85
C TRP A 85 -3.07 -6.94 1.33
N SER A 86 -2.67 -5.88 2.01
CA SER A 86 -1.36 -5.29 1.87
C SER A 86 -0.84 -4.81 3.22
N ASP A 87 0.43 -5.09 3.47
CA ASP A 87 1.10 -4.57 4.65
C ASP A 87 1.42 -3.09 4.46
N ILE A 88 0.92 -2.26 5.37
CA ILE A 88 1.27 -0.82 5.45
C ILE A 88 2.18 -0.51 6.64
N SER A 89 2.52 -1.54 7.42
CA SER A 89 3.46 -1.48 8.53
C SER A 89 4.68 -2.35 8.21
N PRO A 90 5.46 -2.06 7.14
CA PRO A 90 6.68 -2.80 6.88
C PRO A 90 7.61 -2.69 8.09
N PRO A 91 8.34 -3.77 8.46
CA PRO A 91 9.33 -3.68 9.52
C PRO A 91 10.37 -2.59 9.19
N VAL A 92 10.67 -1.74 10.17
CA VAL A 92 11.75 -0.74 10.11
C VAL A 92 13.10 -1.41 10.30
#